data_AF-A0A645JCL7-F1
#
_entry.id   AF-A0A645JCL7-F1
#
_cell.length_a   1.000
_cell.length_b   1.000
_cell.length_c   1.000
_cell.angle_alpha   90.00
_cell.angle_beta   90.00
_cell.angle_gamma   90.00
#
_symmetry.space_group_name_H-M   'P 1'
#
loop_
_entity.id
_entity.type
_entity.pdbx_description
1 polymer ?
#
loop_
_entity_poly.entity_id
_entity_poly.type
_entity_poly.pdbx_seq_one_letter_code
_entity_poly.pdbx_strand_id
1 'polypeptide(L)'
;MQMLGQSITDAAGTYFMGVRVGNFSCTQGKKRFVGDVYGHTDLYQSPIVGFMNSCTLISGVLTPLLTELSMGFGNEQERGPEGFRKNNVFASELTGPILVKNPPLMRKVIAAIYGHRGEALPEALPVYPMEEESYRIACRELKTRLEQK
;
A
#
# COMPACT_ATOMS: atom_id res chain seq x y z
N MET A 1 4.68 1.66 7.12
CA MET A 1 5.43 2.76 6.43
C MET A 1 5.91 3.90 7.33
N GLN A 2 5.51 3.93 8.60
CA GLN A 2 5.60 5.10 9.49
C GLN A 2 6.99 5.75 9.63
N MET A 3 8.06 4.94 9.76
CA MET A 3 9.43 5.46 9.90
C MET A 3 9.88 6.34 8.73
N LEU A 4 9.29 6.20 7.54
CA LEU A 4 9.66 6.98 6.36
C LEU A 4 9.22 8.45 6.45
N GLY A 5 8.30 8.78 7.35
CA GLY A 5 7.78 10.13 7.56
C GLY A 5 8.71 11.03 8.39
N GLN A 6 8.19 12.19 8.77
CA GLN A 6 8.87 13.14 9.65
C GLN A 6 8.90 12.65 11.10
N SER A 7 7.80 12.08 11.58
CA SER A 7 7.67 11.67 12.97
C SER A 7 6.59 10.63 13.20
N ILE A 8 6.71 9.97 14.35
CA ILE A 8 5.72 9.04 14.89
C ILE A 8 5.41 9.50 16.32
N THR A 9 4.15 9.77 16.61
CA THR A 9 3.65 9.95 17.99
C THR A 9 2.95 8.66 18.38
N ASP A 10 3.47 7.96 19.40
CA ASP A 10 2.87 6.71 19.86
C ASP A 10 1.56 6.93 20.65
N ALA A 11 0.90 5.84 21.03
CA ALA A 11 -0.36 5.90 21.78
C ALA A 11 -0.22 6.46 23.22
N ALA A 12 1.00 6.55 23.76
CA ALA A 12 1.32 7.20 25.03
C ALA A 12 1.67 8.69 24.87
N GLY A 13 1.74 9.19 23.64
CA GLY A 13 2.14 10.56 23.32
C GLY A 13 3.64 10.76 23.17
N THR A 14 4.44 9.68 23.21
CA THR A 14 5.89 9.77 22.99
C THR A 14 6.16 10.10 21.53
N TYR A 15 7.00 11.11 21.31
CA TYR A 15 7.38 11.57 19.99
C TYR A 15 8.70 10.93 19.55
N PHE A 16 8.71 10.33 18.37
CA PHE A 16 9.88 9.74 17.73
C PHE A 16 10.15 10.40 16.38
N MET A 17 11.43 10.65 16.11
CA MET A 17 11.88 11.14 14.82
C MET A 17 11.86 10.03 13.77
N GLY A 18 11.25 10.30 12.61
CA GLY A 18 11.37 9.44 11.43
C GLY A 18 12.60 9.77 10.58
N VAL A 19 12.81 9.02 9.51
CA VAL A 19 13.94 9.19 8.58
C VAL A 19 13.73 10.26 7.52
N ARG A 20 12.54 10.90 7.49
CA ARG A 20 12.23 12.08 6.65
C ARG A 20 12.39 11.85 5.14
N VAL A 21 12.07 10.65 4.66
CA VAL A 21 11.97 10.36 3.22
C VAL A 21 10.74 11.07 2.61
N GLY A 22 9.63 11.04 3.34
CA GLY A 22 8.38 11.72 3.03
C GLY A 22 8.05 12.83 4.03
N ASN A 23 7.19 13.77 3.61
CA ASN A 23 6.74 14.91 4.40
C ASN A 23 5.38 14.65 5.05
N PHE A 24 5.28 13.59 5.86
CA PHE A 24 4.05 13.19 6.54
C PHE A 24 4.35 12.80 8.00
N SER A 25 3.35 12.84 8.87
CA SER A 25 3.47 12.46 10.28
C SER A 25 2.53 11.32 10.62
N CYS A 26 2.92 10.48 11.58
CA CYS A 26 2.14 9.33 12.01
C CYS A 26 1.71 9.49 13.47
N THR A 27 0.43 9.26 13.76
CA THR A 27 -0.11 9.30 15.12
C THR A 27 -0.79 7.97 15.43
N GLN A 28 -0.27 7.24 16.40
CA GLN A 28 -0.85 5.98 16.85
C GLN A 28 -1.96 6.24 17.86
N GLY A 29 -3.15 5.71 17.59
CA GLY A 29 -4.31 5.79 18.46
C GLY A 29 -4.62 4.46 19.16
N LYS A 30 -5.70 4.48 19.95
CA LYS A 30 -6.23 3.28 20.64
C LYS A 30 -7.15 2.43 19.75
N LYS A 31 -7.76 3.05 18.74
CA LYS A 31 -8.65 2.38 17.77
C LYS A 31 -7.81 1.76 16.66
N ARG A 32 -8.14 0.53 16.28
CA ARG A 32 -7.58 -0.12 15.09
C ARG A 32 -8.50 0.05 13.90
N PHE A 33 -7.91 0.36 12.75
CA PHE A 33 -8.52 0.29 11.43
C PHE A 33 -8.26 -1.12 10.90
N VAL A 34 -9.32 -1.93 10.89
CA VAL A 34 -9.26 -3.36 10.59
C VAL A 34 -10.24 -3.66 9.47
N GLY A 35 -9.74 -4.19 8.36
CA GLY A 35 -10.62 -4.55 7.25
C GLY A 35 -9.89 -4.80 5.95
N ASP A 36 -10.62 -5.36 5.00
CA ASP A 36 -10.15 -5.50 3.63
C ASP A 36 -9.94 -4.12 2.99
N VAL A 37 -8.92 -4.02 2.14
CA VAL A 37 -8.66 -2.85 1.31
C VAL A 37 -8.78 -3.26 -0.14
N TYR A 38 -9.51 -2.44 -0.90
CA TYR A 38 -9.61 -2.52 -2.35
C TYR A 38 -9.46 -1.10 -2.90
N GLY A 39 -8.44 -0.84 -3.70
CA GLY A 39 -8.23 0.46 -4.29
C GLY A 39 -7.32 0.43 -5.50
N HIS A 40 -7.03 1.60 -6.05
CA HIS A 40 -6.27 1.75 -7.29
C HIS A 40 -5.05 2.64 -7.11
N THR A 41 -4.05 2.38 -7.94
CA THR A 41 -2.83 3.18 -8.08
C THR A 41 -2.77 3.72 -9.50
N ASP A 42 -2.01 4.78 -9.72
CA ASP A 42 -1.73 5.33 -11.06
C ASP A 42 -0.60 4.58 -11.79
N LEU A 43 0.00 3.55 -11.17
CA LEU A 43 1.08 2.75 -11.75
C LEU A 43 0.61 1.77 -12.85
N TYR A 44 -0.64 1.29 -12.74
CA TYR A 44 -1.26 0.29 -13.62
C TYR A 44 -2.77 0.23 -13.35
N GLN A 45 -3.54 -0.45 -14.22
CA GLN A 45 -5.02 -0.41 -14.16
C GLN A 45 -5.66 -1.33 -13.11
N SER A 46 -5.11 -2.54 -12.89
CA SER A 46 -5.69 -3.50 -11.95
C SER A 46 -5.63 -2.99 -10.50
N PRO A 47 -6.55 -3.42 -9.61
CA PRO A 47 -6.59 -2.93 -8.24
C PRO A 47 -5.39 -3.43 -7.41
N ILE A 48 -5.09 -2.72 -6.33
CA ILE A 48 -4.33 -3.26 -5.20
C ILE A 48 -5.33 -3.73 -4.15
N VAL A 49 -5.13 -4.95 -3.68
CA VAL A 49 -5.95 -5.59 -2.66
C VAL A 49 -5.11 -6.05 -1.47
N GLY A 50 -5.70 -6.02 -0.28
CA GLY A 50 -5.04 -6.47 0.93
C GLY A 50 -5.93 -6.35 2.16
N PHE A 51 -5.30 -6.34 3.32
CA PHE A 51 -5.98 -6.20 4.60
C PHE A 51 -5.26 -5.18 5.45
N MET A 52 -5.96 -4.17 5.95
CA MET A 52 -5.39 -3.23 6.91
C MET A 52 -5.65 -3.73 8.32
N ASN A 53 -4.62 -3.61 9.17
CA ASN A 53 -4.75 -3.78 10.61
C ASN A 53 -3.78 -2.82 11.31
N SER A 54 -4.05 -1.53 11.24
CA SER A 54 -3.20 -0.47 11.79
C SER A 54 -3.97 0.34 12.82
N CYS A 55 -3.27 0.90 13.81
CA CYS A 55 -3.83 1.89 14.73
C CYS A 55 -3.35 3.31 14.42
N THR A 56 -2.80 3.54 13.23
CA THR A 56 -2.05 4.75 12.92
C THR A 56 -2.79 5.61 11.92
N LEU A 57 -2.98 6.90 12.24
CA LEU A 57 -3.36 7.93 11.28
C LEU A 57 -2.07 8.54 10.70
N ILE A 58 -2.04 8.70 9.38
CA ILE A 58 -0.87 9.18 8.64
C ILE A 58 -1.25 10.45 7.89
N SER A 59 -0.86 11.60 8.41
CA SER A 59 -1.29 12.90 7.88
C SER A 59 -0.24 13.57 7.00
N GLY A 60 -0.71 14.19 5.91
CA GLY A 60 0.14 15.00 5.03
C GLY A 60 0.81 14.23 3.89
N VAL A 61 0.37 13.01 3.57
CA VAL A 61 0.88 12.27 2.42
C VAL A 61 0.36 12.90 1.12
N LEU A 62 1.26 13.51 0.33
CA LEU A 62 0.92 14.11 -0.96
C LEU A 62 0.99 13.14 -2.13
N THR A 63 1.82 12.09 -2.02
CA THR A 63 2.04 11.09 -3.06
C THR A 63 1.75 9.70 -2.50
N PRO A 64 0.48 9.30 -2.40
CA PRO A 64 0.11 7.99 -1.88
C PRO A 64 0.49 6.85 -2.85
N LEU A 65 0.49 5.62 -2.36
CA LEU A 65 0.65 4.44 -3.22
C LEU A 65 -0.66 4.12 -3.96
N LEU A 66 -1.77 4.11 -3.21
CA LEU A 66 -3.13 3.97 -3.71
C LEU A 66 -3.76 5.36 -3.70
N THR A 67 -4.11 5.87 -4.86
CA THR A 67 -4.66 7.22 -5.04
C THR A 67 -6.11 7.31 -4.57
N GLU A 68 -6.82 6.18 -4.59
CA GLU A 68 -8.20 6.06 -4.15
C GLU A 68 -8.51 4.64 -3.65
N LEU A 69 -9.43 4.55 -2.69
CA LEU A 69 -9.94 3.29 -2.17
C LEU A 69 -11.44 3.18 -2.42
N SER A 70 -11.88 2.05 -2.95
CA SER A 70 -13.30 1.69 -3.02
C SER A 70 -13.75 1.00 -1.73
N MET A 71 -12.84 0.29 -1.05
CA MET A 71 -13.06 -0.37 0.25
C MET A 71 -11.89 -0.09 1.21
N GLY A 72 -12.21 0.12 2.48
CA GLY A 72 -11.24 0.14 3.57
C GLY A 72 -10.82 1.53 4.00
N PHE A 73 -9.97 1.57 5.03
CA PHE A 73 -9.44 2.80 5.59
C PHE A 73 -8.13 3.18 4.90
N GLY A 74 -7.95 4.46 4.58
CA GLY A 74 -6.73 5.00 3.98
C GLY A 74 -5.78 5.56 5.04
N ASN A 75 -4.91 6.48 4.63
CA ASN A 75 -3.96 7.14 5.53
C ASN A 75 -4.64 7.95 6.64
N GLU A 76 -5.71 8.67 6.31
CA GLU A 76 -6.38 9.61 7.25
C GLU A 76 -7.86 9.32 7.48
N GLN A 77 -8.52 8.66 6.51
CA GLN A 77 -9.97 8.48 6.54
C GLN A 77 -10.42 7.23 5.78
N GLU A 78 -11.66 6.80 6.06
CA GLU A 78 -12.34 5.74 5.31
C GLU A 78 -12.42 6.11 3.83
N ARG A 79 -12.06 5.17 2.95
CA ARG A 79 -11.98 5.36 1.49
C ARG A 79 -11.05 6.49 1.01
N GLY A 80 -10.19 7.01 1.88
CA GLY A 80 -9.14 7.97 1.51
C GLY A 80 -7.94 7.30 0.83
N PRO A 81 -6.99 8.09 0.29
CA PRO A 81 -5.76 7.56 -0.29
C PRO A 81 -4.94 6.77 0.73
N GLU A 82 -4.15 5.79 0.29
CA GLU A 82 -3.40 4.88 1.15
C GLU A 82 -1.93 4.77 0.74
N GLY A 83 -1.07 4.60 1.72
CA GLY A 83 0.34 4.32 1.51
C GLY A 83 1.14 5.58 1.19
N PHE A 84 2.37 5.40 0.73
CA PHE A 84 3.27 6.46 0.30
C PHE A 84 4.13 5.96 -0.84
N ARG A 85 4.35 6.81 -1.84
CA ARG A 85 5.22 6.55 -2.97
C ARG A 85 6.09 7.77 -3.26
N LYS A 86 7.39 7.55 -3.47
CA LYS A 86 8.32 8.59 -3.95
C LYS A 86 9.46 7.93 -4.71
N ASN A 87 9.59 8.22 -6.00
CA ASN A 87 10.53 7.52 -6.89
C ASN A 87 10.33 5.99 -6.78
N ASN A 88 11.39 5.25 -6.46
CA ASN A 88 11.36 3.79 -6.26
C ASN A 88 11.06 3.37 -4.82
N VAL A 89 10.57 4.27 -3.96
CA VAL A 89 10.06 3.95 -2.62
C VAL A 89 8.57 3.68 -2.73
N PHE A 90 8.15 2.47 -2.36
CA PHE A 90 6.75 2.04 -2.27
C PHE A 90 6.48 1.63 -0.82
N ALA A 91 5.47 2.22 -0.20
CA ALA A 91 5.16 1.98 1.19
C ALA A 91 3.65 1.92 1.40
N SER A 92 3.20 1.07 2.31
CA SER A 92 1.79 0.84 2.60
C SER A 92 1.64 0.39 4.06
N GLU A 93 0.44 0.55 4.61
CA GLU A 93 -0.02 -0.04 5.87
C GLU A 93 -0.81 -1.35 5.63
N LEU A 94 -0.99 -1.77 4.37
CA LEU A 94 -1.59 -3.07 4.04
C LEU A 94 -0.71 -4.21 4.58
N THR A 95 -1.37 -5.12 5.28
CA THR A 95 -0.79 -6.32 5.89
C THR A 95 -0.94 -7.56 4.98
N GLY A 96 -0.20 -8.61 5.34
CA GLY A 96 0.12 -9.73 4.46
C GLY A 96 1.32 -9.40 3.56
N PRO A 97 1.85 -10.37 2.80
CA PRO A 97 2.88 -10.07 1.82
C PRO A 97 2.26 -9.32 0.63
N ILE A 98 2.25 -7.97 0.70
CA ILE A 98 1.60 -7.11 -0.29
C ILE A 98 2.04 -7.40 -1.73
N LEU A 99 3.32 -7.74 -1.94
CA LEU A 99 3.86 -8.03 -3.27
C LEU A 99 3.33 -9.36 -3.82
N VAL A 100 3.33 -10.43 -3.01
CA VAL A 100 2.80 -11.75 -3.42
C VAL A 100 1.29 -11.70 -3.63
N LYS A 101 0.58 -10.87 -2.85
CA LYS A 101 -0.85 -10.64 -3.04
C LYS A 101 -1.18 -9.79 -4.25
N ASN A 102 -0.22 -9.01 -4.76
CA ASN A 102 -0.43 -8.06 -5.86
C ASN A 102 0.73 -8.20 -6.87
N PRO A 103 0.71 -9.24 -7.72
CA PRO A 103 1.73 -9.46 -8.75
C PRO A 103 1.99 -8.23 -9.64
N PRO A 104 0.97 -7.42 -10.04
CA PRO A 104 1.24 -6.17 -10.77
C PRO A 104 2.13 -5.17 -10.01
N LEU A 105 1.95 -5.05 -8.68
CA LEU A 105 2.82 -4.22 -7.84
C LEU A 105 4.23 -4.80 -7.76
N MET A 106 4.35 -6.12 -7.58
CA MET A 106 5.64 -6.81 -7.56
C MET A 106 6.43 -6.56 -8.84
N ARG A 107 5.78 -6.62 -10.01
CA ARG A 107 6.41 -6.31 -11.30
C ARG A 107 6.94 -4.88 -11.37
N LYS A 108 6.25 -3.89 -10.78
CA LYS A 108 6.75 -2.51 -10.70
C LYS A 108 7.99 -2.40 -9.80
N VAL A 109 8.04 -3.14 -8.70
CA VAL A 109 9.23 -3.20 -7.83
C VAL A 109 10.40 -3.86 -8.55
N ILE A 110 10.18 -4.96 -9.28
CA ILE A 110 11.21 -5.60 -10.12
C ILE A 110 11.75 -4.60 -11.14
N ALA A 111 10.88 -3.93 -11.89
CA ALA A 111 11.29 -2.92 -12.86
C ALA A 111 12.10 -1.76 -12.24
N ALA A 112 11.72 -1.32 -11.05
CA ALA A 112 12.46 -0.29 -10.30
C ALA A 112 13.88 -0.76 -9.91
N ILE A 113 14.05 -2.04 -9.55
CA ILE A 113 15.36 -2.63 -9.23
C ILE A 113 16.25 -2.68 -10.48
N TYR A 114 15.75 -3.19 -11.60
CA TYR A 114 16.50 -3.23 -12.87
C TYR A 114 16.89 -1.83 -13.33
N GLY A 115 15.93 -0.89 -13.31
CA GLY A 115 16.18 0.50 -13.67
C GLY A 115 17.24 1.17 -12.78
N HIS A 116 17.26 0.87 -11.48
CA HIS A 116 18.29 1.38 -10.57
C HIS A 116 19.69 0.84 -10.89
N ARG A 117 19.79 -0.40 -11.39
CA ARG A 117 21.04 -1.03 -11.81
C ARG A 117 21.51 -0.61 -13.21
N GLY A 118 20.65 0.08 -13.98
CA GLY A 118 20.92 0.36 -15.39
C GLY A 118 20.83 -0.89 -16.28
N GLU A 119 20.13 -1.92 -15.82
CA GLU A 119 19.94 -3.18 -16.55
C GLU A 119 18.59 -3.17 -17.28
N ALA A 120 18.54 -3.77 -18.47
CA ALA A 120 17.28 -3.97 -19.18
C ALA A 120 16.41 -5.01 -18.44
N LEU A 121 15.11 -4.73 -18.33
CA LEU A 121 14.16 -5.72 -17.82
C LEU A 121 14.12 -6.93 -18.77
N PRO A 122 14.11 -8.18 -18.28
CA PRO A 122 13.96 -9.35 -19.13
C PRO A 122 12.67 -9.29 -19.96
N GLU A 123 12.71 -9.82 -21.19
CA GLU A 123 11.54 -9.87 -22.08
C GLU A 123 10.35 -10.59 -21.43
N ALA A 124 10.63 -11.60 -20.61
CA ALA A 124 9.64 -12.31 -19.82
C ALA A 124 10.09 -12.40 -18.35
N LEU A 125 9.20 -11.97 -17.45
CA LEU A 125 9.33 -12.25 -16.03
C LEU A 125 8.70 -13.61 -15.70
N PRO A 126 9.24 -14.38 -14.74
CA PRO A 126 8.59 -15.60 -14.27
C PRO A 126 7.15 -15.32 -13.84
N VAL A 127 6.23 -16.18 -14.27
CA VAL A 127 4.83 -16.14 -13.87
C VAL A 127 4.58 -17.33 -12.95
N TYR A 128 4.01 -17.06 -11.78
CA TYR A 128 3.59 -18.08 -10.83
C TYR A 128 2.07 -18.24 -10.91
N PRO A 129 1.54 -19.31 -11.54
CA PRO A 129 0.10 -19.42 -11.80
C PRO A 129 -0.78 -19.33 -10.54
N MET A 130 -0.30 -19.88 -9.42
CA MET A 130 -1.01 -19.82 -8.14
C MET A 130 -1.08 -18.40 -7.56
N GLU A 131 -0.06 -17.58 -7.82
CA GLU A 131 -0.01 -16.17 -7.39
C GLU A 131 -1.05 -15.34 -8.16
N GLU A 132 -1.07 -15.50 -9.49
CA GLU A 132 -2.03 -14.83 -10.37
C GLU A 132 -3.47 -15.26 -10.06
N GLU A 133 -3.70 -16.55 -9.88
CA GLU A 133 -5.02 -17.09 -9.56
C GLU A 133 -5.49 -16.61 -8.17
N SER A 134 -4.59 -16.58 -7.18
CA SER A 134 -4.89 -16.05 -5.84
C SER A 134 -5.25 -14.57 -5.90
N TYR A 135 -4.50 -13.76 -6.64
CA TYR A 135 -4.78 -12.34 -6.85
C TYR A 135 -6.13 -12.14 -7.54
N ARG A 136 -6.41 -12.89 -8.60
CA ARG A 136 -7.68 -12.83 -9.34
C ARG A 136 -8.87 -13.17 -8.46
N ILE A 137 -8.76 -14.23 -7.65
CA ILE A 137 -9.79 -14.62 -6.68
C ILE A 137 -9.98 -13.49 -5.66
N ALA A 138 -8.91 -12.99 -5.05
CA ALA A 138 -8.99 -11.91 -4.07
C ALA A 138 -9.69 -10.66 -4.63
N CYS A 139 -9.33 -10.24 -5.85
CA CYS A 139 -9.98 -9.12 -6.53
C CYS A 139 -11.47 -9.37 -6.74
N ARG A 140 -11.83 -10.56 -7.24
CA ARG A 140 -13.23 -10.93 -7.48
C ARG A 140 -14.04 -10.91 -6.19
N GLU A 141 -13.58 -11.62 -5.14
CA GLU A 141 -14.33 -11.74 -3.89
C GLU A 141 -14.53 -10.38 -3.21
N LEU A 142 -13.50 -9.52 -3.20
CA LEU A 142 -13.62 -8.17 -2.63
C LEU A 142 -14.52 -7.26 -3.48
N LYS A 143 -14.47 -7.37 -4.80
CA LYS A 143 -15.38 -6.63 -5.69
C LYS A 143 -16.83 -7.06 -5.48
N THR A 144 -17.10 -8.36 -5.37
CA THR A 144 -18.45 -8.86 -5.07
C THR A 144 -18.96 -8.33 -3.73
N ARG A 145 -18.11 -8.23 -2.70
CA ARG A 145 -18.47 -7.60 -1.41
C ARG A 145 -18.79 -6.10 -1.52
N LEU A 146 -18.18 -5.38 -2.47
CA LEU A 146 -18.51 -3.98 -2.74
C LEU A 146 -19.90 -3.83 -3.36
N GLU A 147 -20.24 -4.71 -4.30
CA GLU A 147 -21.51 -4.67 -5.04
C GLU A 147 -22.72 -5.10 -4.19
N GLN A 148 -22.48 -5.80 -3.09
CA GLN A 148 -23.52 -6.28 -2.16
C GLN A 148 -23.81 -5.30 -1.00
N LYS A 149 -23.09 -4.19 -0.90
CA LYS A 149 -23.28 -3.14 0.13
C LYS A 149 -24.01 -1.93 -0.44
#